data_AF-A0A946NWC3-F1
#
_entry.id   AF-A0A946NWC3-F1
#
_cell.length_a   1.000
_cell.length_b   1.000
_cell.length_c   1.000
_cell.angle_alpha   90.00
_cell.angle_beta   90.00
_cell.angle_gamma   90.00
#
_symmetry.space_group_name_H-M   'P 1'
#
loop_
_entity.id
_entity.type
_entity.pdbx_description
1 polymer ?
#
loop_
_entity_poly.entity_id
_entity_poly.type
_entity_poly.pdbx_seq_one_letter_code
_entity_poly.pdbx_strand_id
1 'polypeptide(L)'
;NIREGEFYNDIDGYSIKVGKKDSETNFLYDILIYDHSSQQSNDKVIVAESGEMRFTNNGEILELILYNGSSYVEVFNKDRVQKLAHQTINFQENIIRFDLEKFGLKRSDESIYKNHYSMMSVDQLNKSIDSLEIKFTERRSHFSKSYTDKLNLNIKNTYDSTKTVKSKESEKEIYDFAINKVNSTKSILKSNSDDLKYRQSIINRHKIEWHRKYSLAFACIILFIIGASLGSIIRKGGFGVPVLISIILFVLFHVLNMIGEKSVKESTLLPFEGMWLANFLFFPLSMILLSKSNNNYSIKQTIIVSLLFIVSFFVSLIFGRDNFIDWYISIMFAIIGYLIGRALYIKYGYKISLEKTVNKINNLIFKRNLNKSQ
;
A
#
# COMPACT_ATOMS: atom_id res chain seq x y z
N ASN A 1 -19.76 -11.20 -17.34
CA ASN A 1 -19.90 -11.63 -18.76
C ASN A 1 -20.98 -12.68 -18.77
N ILE A 2 -22.13 -12.41 -19.39
CA ILE A 2 -23.28 -13.32 -19.40
C ILE A 2 -22.93 -14.52 -20.28
N ARG A 3 -23.01 -15.73 -19.71
CA ARG A 3 -22.82 -17.00 -20.42
C ARG A 3 -24.18 -17.51 -20.91
N GLU A 4 -24.19 -18.10 -22.10
CA GLU A 4 -25.42 -18.67 -22.69
C GLU A 4 -25.97 -19.80 -21.82
N GLY A 5 -27.29 -19.84 -21.64
CA GLY A 5 -27.98 -20.88 -20.89
C GLY A 5 -27.82 -20.83 -19.36
N GLU A 6 -26.92 -20.00 -18.84
CA GLU A 6 -26.67 -19.82 -17.40
C GLU A 6 -27.35 -18.56 -16.87
N PHE A 7 -27.76 -18.59 -15.59
CA PHE A 7 -28.25 -17.39 -14.90
C PHE A 7 -27.07 -16.50 -14.49
N TYR A 8 -27.11 -15.24 -14.93
CA TYR A 8 -26.20 -14.18 -14.53
C TYR A 8 -26.79 -13.41 -13.34
N ASN A 9 -26.13 -13.52 -12.19
CA ASN A 9 -26.60 -12.97 -10.91
C ASN A 9 -25.67 -11.87 -10.35
N ASP A 10 -24.71 -11.38 -11.14
CA ASP A 10 -23.76 -10.37 -10.65
C ASP A 10 -24.38 -8.96 -10.60
N ILE A 11 -25.56 -8.76 -11.19
CA ILE A 11 -26.30 -7.49 -11.12
C ILE A 11 -27.20 -7.58 -9.89
N ASP A 12 -26.87 -6.84 -8.82
CA ASP A 12 -27.66 -6.86 -7.59
C ASP A 12 -29.13 -6.46 -7.87
N GLY A 13 -30.06 -7.20 -7.28
CA GLY A 13 -31.49 -7.09 -7.55
C GLY A 13 -31.97 -7.72 -8.87
N TYR A 14 -31.13 -8.36 -9.69
CA TYR A 14 -31.58 -9.00 -10.93
C TYR A 14 -30.90 -10.34 -11.23
N SER A 15 -31.68 -11.31 -11.70
CA SER A 15 -31.17 -12.58 -12.24
C SER A 15 -31.56 -12.71 -13.70
N ILE A 16 -30.58 -12.68 -14.60
CA ILE A 16 -30.80 -12.66 -16.06
C ILE A 16 -30.31 -13.96 -16.68
N LYS A 17 -31.16 -14.65 -17.42
CA LYS A 17 -30.79 -15.77 -18.27
C LYS A 17 -31.01 -15.39 -19.74
N VAL A 18 -30.03 -15.74 -20.56
CA VAL A 18 -30.08 -15.55 -22.01
C VAL A 18 -29.88 -16.91 -22.66
N GLY A 19 -30.78 -17.28 -23.58
CA GLY A 19 -30.66 -18.53 -24.33
C GLY A 19 -29.47 -18.50 -25.28
N LYS A 20 -29.36 -17.45 -26.11
CA LYS A 20 -28.27 -17.29 -27.08
C LYS A 20 -27.77 -15.85 -27.13
N LYS A 21 -26.47 -15.67 -27.31
CA LYS A 21 -25.81 -14.36 -27.41
C LYS A 21 -24.97 -14.30 -28.69
N ASP A 22 -25.27 -13.31 -29.52
CA ASP A 22 -24.43 -12.98 -30.65
C ASP A 22 -23.27 -12.07 -30.20
N SER A 23 -22.05 -12.57 -30.30
CA SER A 23 -20.84 -11.86 -29.88
C SER A 23 -20.42 -10.73 -30.82
N GLU A 24 -20.87 -10.73 -32.08
CA GLU A 24 -20.50 -9.69 -33.05
C GLU A 24 -21.45 -8.49 -32.98
N THR A 25 -22.74 -8.74 -32.72
CA THR A 25 -23.78 -7.71 -32.74
C THR A 25 -24.25 -7.28 -31.34
N ASN A 26 -23.82 -7.96 -30.27
CA ASN A 26 -24.30 -7.80 -28.89
C ASN A 26 -25.81 -8.06 -28.69
N PHE A 27 -26.46 -8.70 -29.66
CA PHE A 27 -27.85 -9.15 -29.53
C PHE A 27 -27.96 -10.39 -28.64
N LEU A 28 -29.05 -10.41 -27.87
CA LEU A 28 -29.44 -11.47 -26.96
C LEU A 28 -30.79 -12.02 -27.41
N TYR A 29 -30.96 -13.33 -27.29
CA TYR A 29 -32.20 -14.04 -27.64
C TYR A 29 -32.65 -14.91 -26.47
N ASP A 30 -33.96 -15.11 -26.36
CA ASP A 30 -34.62 -15.87 -25.30
C ASP A 30 -34.21 -15.36 -23.91
N ILE A 31 -34.63 -14.13 -23.60
CA ILE A 31 -34.23 -13.43 -22.39
C ILE A 31 -35.28 -13.67 -21.30
N LEU A 32 -34.82 -14.13 -20.14
CA LEU A 32 -35.62 -14.29 -18.93
C LEU A 32 -34.96 -13.51 -17.79
N ILE A 33 -35.72 -12.62 -17.16
CA ILE A 33 -35.24 -11.75 -16.08
C ILE A 33 -36.13 -11.92 -14.86
N TYR A 34 -35.53 -12.22 -13.72
CA TYR A 34 -36.16 -12.07 -12.42
C TYR A 34 -35.71 -10.74 -11.79
N ASP A 35 -36.69 -9.94 -11.38
CA ASP A 35 -36.48 -8.64 -10.73
C ASP A 35 -36.69 -8.79 -9.22
N HIS A 36 -35.57 -8.73 -8.47
CA HIS A 36 -35.49 -8.83 -7.02
C HIS A 36 -35.26 -7.45 -6.35
N SER A 37 -35.35 -6.35 -7.10
CA SER A 37 -35.01 -5.00 -6.63
C SER A 37 -35.82 -4.52 -5.41
N SER A 38 -36.99 -5.12 -5.16
CA SER A 38 -37.87 -4.80 -4.03
C SER A 38 -37.49 -5.49 -2.71
N GLN A 39 -36.38 -6.23 -2.65
CA GLN A 39 -35.90 -7.00 -1.47
C GLN A 39 -36.90 -8.00 -0.88
N GLN A 40 -38.01 -8.27 -1.56
CA GLN A 40 -39.05 -9.18 -1.09
C GLN A 40 -39.56 -10.03 -2.27
N SER A 41 -39.11 -11.29 -2.32
CA SER A 41 -39.61 -12.38 -3.17
C SER A 41 -39.52 -12.17 -4.69
N ASN A 42 -39.62 -13.26 -5.45
CA ASN A 42 -39.51 -13.34 -6.91
C ASN A 42 -40.81 -12.86 -7.59
N ASP A 43 -41.30 -11.69 -7.20
CA ASP A 43 -42.66 -11.25 -7.50
C ASP A 43 -42.78 -10.64 -8.90
N LYS A 44 -41.68 -10.49 -9.65
CA LYS A 44 -41.67 -9.95 -11.00
C LYS A 44 -40.75 -10.72 -11.94
N VAL A 45 -41.30 -11.17 -13.06
CA VAL A 45 -40.60 -11.91 -14.11
C VAL A 45 -40.81 -11.20 -15.43
N ILE A 46 -39.76 -11.01 -16.21
CA ILE A 46 -39.81 -10.42 -17.55
C ILE A 46 -39.25 -11.44 -18.53
N VAL A 47 -39.99 -11.68 -19.61
CA VAL A 47 -39.58 -12.54 -20.72
C VAL A 47 -39.58 -11.70 -21.99
N ALA A 48 -38.55 -11.85 -22.83
CA ALA A 48 -38.47 -11.18 -24.11
C ALA A 48 -37.85 -12.11 -25.17
N GLU A 49 -38.33 -11.99 -26.41
CA GLU A 49 -37.84 -12.76 -27.55
C GLU A 49 -36.40 -12.37 -27.90
N SER A 50 -36.10 -11.06 -27.90
CA SER A 50 -34.77 -10.54 -28.19
C SER A 50 -34.46 -9.27 -27.39
N GLY A 51 -33.20 -8.88 -27.39
CA GLY A 51 -32.78 -7.64 -26.75
C GLY A 51 -31.32 -7.28 -27.02
N GLU A 52 -30.95 -6.06 -26.70
CA GLU A 52 -29.62 -5.51 -26.88
C GLU A 52 -29.13 -4.89 -25.57
N MET A 53 -27.84 -5.07 -25.27
CA MET A 53 -27.17 -4.38 -24.17
C MET A 53 -26.34 -3.22 -24.69
N ARG A 54 -26.63 -2.00 -24.22
CA ARG A 54 -25.89 -0.79 -24.55
C ARG A 54 -25.43 -0.05 -23.30
N PHE A 55 -24.21 0.47 -23.35
CA PHE A 55 -23.72 1.40 -22.33
C PHE A 55 -24.04 2.84 -22.70
N THR A 56 -24.54 3.62 -21.74
CA THR A 56 -24.85 5.05 -21.87
C THR A 56 -24.14 5.86 -20.79
N ASN A 57 -24.08 7.19 -20.94
CA ASN A 57 -23.39 8.11 -20.02
C ASN A 57 -21.93 7.69 -19.74
N ASN A 58 -21.10 7.58 -20.78
CA ASN A 58 -19.69 7.20 -20.68
C ASN A 58 -19.44 5.84 -19.96
N GLY A 59 -20.43 4.96 -19.91
CA GLY A 59 -20.29 3.64 -19.28
C GLY A 59 -20.80 3.54 -17.84
N GLU A 60 -21.45 4.60 -17.32
CA GLU A 60 -22.02 4.60 -15.96
C GLU A 60 -23.36 3.83 -15.89
N ILE A 61 -24.11 3.78 -17.00
CA ILE A 61 -25.41 3.12 -17.07
C ILE A 61 -25.36 2.02 -18.11
N LEU A 62 -25.77 0.81 -17.73
CA LEU A 62 -26.06 -0.27 -18.66
C LEU A 62 -27.55 -0.28 -18.96
N GLU A 63 -27.93 -0.08 -20.21
CA GLU A 63 -29.29 -0.25 -20.70
C GLU A 63 -29.43 -1.64 -21.33
N LEU A 64 -30.44 -2.38 -20.90
CA LEU A 64 -30.91 -3.60 -21.54
C LEU A 64 -32.25 -3.29 -22.20
N ILE A 65 -32.23 -3.23 -23.54
CA ILE A 65 -33.39 -2.96 -24.37
C ILE A 65 -33.98 -4.31 -24.78
N LEU A 66 -35.22 -4.56 -24.40
CA LEU A 66 -35.94 -5.80 -24.63
C LEU A 66 -37.01 -5.58 -25.69
N TYR A 67 -37.10 -6.49 -26.66
CA TYR A 67 -38.07 -6.44 -27.74
C TYR A 67 -39.05 -7.62 -27.66
N ASN A 68 -40.32 -7.32 -27.94
CA ASN A 68 -41.43 -8.28 -28.00
C ASN A 68 -41.47 -9.22 -26.78
N GLY A 69 -41.93 -8.69 -25.64
CA GLY A 69 -41.91 -9.42 -24.38
C GLY A 69 -43.13 -9.18 -23.51
N SER A 70 -43.14 -9.88 -22.38
CA SER A 70 -44.19 -9.81 -21.37
C SER A 70 -43.57 -9.73 -19.98
N SER A 71 -44.11 -8.86 -19.13
CA SER A 71 -43.77 -8.82 -17.71
C SER A 71 -44.94 -9.34 -16.88
N TYR A 72 -44.65 -10.24 -15.96
CA TYR A 72 -45.57 -10.84 -15.01
C TYR A 72 -45.24 -10.35 -13.62
N VAL A 73 -46.23 -9.80 -12.90
CA VAL A 73 -46.08 -9.33 -11.53
C VAL A 73 -47.10 -10.02 -10.63
N GLU A 74 -46.63 -10.66 -9.58
CA GLU A 74 -47.48 -11.19 -8.51
C GLU A 74 -47.85 -10.06 -7.54
N VAL A 75 -49.15 -9.83 -7.37
CA VAL A 75 -49.66 -8.80 -6.46
C VAL A 75 -50.16 -9.48 -5.19
N PHE A 76 -49.72 -8.99 -4.04
CA PHE A 76 -50.18 -9.46 -2.74
C PHE A 76 -51.00 -8.37 -2.03
N ASN A 77 -51.86 -8.76 -1.09
CA ASN A 77 -52.49 -7.78 -0.19
C ASN A 77 -51.41 -7.09 0.70
N LYS A 78 -51.78 -6.01 1.39
CA LYS A 78 -50.88 -5.21 2.24
C LYS A 78 -50.14 -6.02 3.32
N ASP A 79 -50.74 -7.12 3.78
CA ASP A 79 -50.19 -8.00 4.82
C ASP A 79 -49.46 -9.24 4.22
N ARG A 80 -49.37 -9.34 2.89
CA ARG A 80 -48.81 -10.48 2.12
C ARG A 80 -49.41 -11.85 2.46
N VAL A 81 -50.62 -11.91 3.01
CA VAL A 81 -51.27 -13.16 3.42
C VAL A 81 -51.99 -13.84 2.25
N GLN A 82 -52.47 -13.07 1.27
CA GLN A 82 -53.23 -13.57 0.13
C GLN A 82 -52.67 -13.08 -1.19
N LYS A 83 -52.47 -14.01 -2.13
CA LYS A 83 -52.12 -13.75 -3.52
C LYS A 83 -53.34 -13.22 -4.28
N LEU A 84 -53.22 -12.03 -4.84
CA LEU A 84 -54.24 -11.42 -5.71
C LEU A 84 -54.04 -11.86 -7.16
N ALA A 85 -54.92 -11.40 -8.05
CA ALA A 85 -54.75 -11.60 -9.49
C ALA A 85 -53.39 -11.04 -9.94
N HIS A 86 -52.64 -11.86 -10.67
CA HIS A 86 -51.36 -11.45 -11.24
C HIS A 86 -51.61 -10.42 -12.35
N GLN A 87 -50.65 -9.51 -12.50
CA GLN A 87 -50.68 -8.51 -13.57
C GLN A 87 -49.73 -8.96 -14.68
N THR A 88 -50.22 -8.92 -15.92
CA THR A 88 -49.40 -9.19 -17.11
C THR A 88 -49.42 -7.96 -18.00
N ILE A 89 -48.23 -7.52 -18.42
CA ILE A 89 -48.06 -6.40 -19.35
C ILE A 89 -47.27 -6.90 -20.55
N ASN A 90 -47.84 -6.75 -21.75
CA ASN A 90 -47.14 -7.04 -23.00
C ASN A 90 -46.52 -5.76 -23.55
N PHE A 91 -45.29 -5.84 -24.06
CA PHE A 91 -44.56 -4.70 -24.58
C PHE A 91 -43.87 -5.04 -25.91
N GLN A 92 -43.82 -4.05 -26.81
CA GLN A 92 -43.00 -4.13 -28.02
C GLN A 92 -41.55 -3.78 -27.72
N GLU A 93 -41.32 -2.77 -26.87
CA GLU A 93 -40.01 -2.37 -26.40
C GLU A 93 -40.07 -2.05 -24.90
N ASN A 94 -39.09 -2.52 -24.14
CA ASN A 94 -38.94 -2.21 -22.73
C ASN A 94 -37.46 -2.01 -22.38
N ILE A 95 -37.13 -0.90 -21.73
CA ILE A 95 -35.74 -0.55 -21.40
C ILE A 95 -35.54 -0.66 -19.90
N ILE A 96 -34.62 -1.53 -19.49
CA ILE A 96 -34.18 -1.68 -18.10
C ILE A 96 -32.81 -1.00 -17.97
N ARG A 97 -32.66 -0.14 -16.97
CA ARG A 97 -31.41 0.60 -16.71
C ARG A 97 -30.77 0.13 -15.43
N PHE A 98 -29.51 -0.26 -15.50
CA PHE A 98 -28.70 -0.65 -14.37
C PHE A 98 -27.66 0.45 -14.07
N ASP A 99 -27.69 0.96 -12.85
CA ASP A 99 -26.72 1.93 -12.33
C ASP A 99 -25.46 1.20 -11.85
N LEU A 100 -24.39 1.26 -12.66
CA LEU A 100 -23.16 0.52 -12.40
C LEU A 100 -22.33 1.09 -11.24
N GLU A 101 -22.65 2.29 -10.75
CA GLU A 101 -21.97 2.92 -9.62
C GLU A 101 -22.26 2.17 -8.31
N LYS A 102 -23.47 1.62 -8.17
CA LYS A 102 -23.92 0.86 -6.98
C LYS A 102 -23.42 -0.58 -6.93
N PHE A 103 -23.11 -1.18 -8.08
CA PHE A 103 -22.76 -2.60 -8.17
C PHE A 103 -21.29 -2.90 -7.85
N GLY A 104 -20.44 -1.89 -7.65
CA GLY A 104 -19.00 -2.11 -7.42
C GLY A 104 -18.27 -2.83 -8.56
N LEU A 105 -19.00 -3.20 -9.63
CA LEU A 105 -18.54 -3.79 -10.88
C LEU A 105 -17.92 -2.70 -11.75
N LYS A 106 -16.87 -2.09 -11.21
CA LYS A 106 -15.88 -1.37 -11.97
C LYS A 106 -15.14 -2.40 -12.80
N ARG A 107 -15.55 -2.58 -14.07
CA ARG A 107 -14.61 -3.10 -15.06
C ARG A 107 -13.36 -2.25 -14.99
N SER A 108 -12.23 -2.91 -15.16
CA SER A 108 -10.87 -2.39 -15.20
C SER A 108 -10.68 -1.40 -16.34
N ASP A 109 -11.45 -0.32 -16.36
CA ASP A 109 -11.23 0.77 -17.27
C ASP A 109 -9.89 1.39 -16.89
N GLU A 110 -9.06 1.55 -17.90
CA GLU A 110 -7.80 2.28 -17.84
C GLU A 110 -8.01 3.70 -17.26
N SER A 111 -9.25 4.23 -17.26
CA SER A 111 -9.66 5.47 -16.58
C SER A 111 -9.63 5.40 -15.04
N ILE A 112 -9.91 4.24 -14.43
CA ILE A 112 -9.77 4.02 -12.98
C ILE A 112 -8.30 3.98 -12.60
N TYR A 113 -7.45 3.45 -13.49
CA TYR A 113 -6.01 3.44 -13.31
C TYR A 113 -5.31 4.74 -13.72
N LYS A 114 -5.88 5.57 -14.61
CA LYS A 114 -5.37 6.91 -14.95
C LYS A 114 -5.21 7.78 -13.71
N ASN A 115 -6.12 7.61 -12.75
CA ASN A 115 -6.08 8.31 -11.46
C ASN A 115 -5.40 7.49 -10.35
N HIS A 116 -4.91 6.28 -10.63
CA HIS A 116 -4.10 5.55 -9.68
C HIS A 116 -2.71 6.20 -9.64
N TYR A 117 -2.25 6.54 -8.44
CA TYR A 117 -0.97 7.21 -8.19
C TYR A 117 0.25 6.60 -8.92
N SER A 118 0.26 5.28 -9.17
CA SER A 118 1.36 4.61 -9.90
C SER A 118 1.40 4.92 -11.41
N MET A 119 0.29 5.36 -12.02
CA MET A 119 0.23 5.69 -13.45
C MET A 119 0.26 7.20 -13.74
N MET A 120 0.20 8.04 -12.71
CA MET A 120 0.27 9.49 -12.86
C MET A 120 1.64 9.95 -13.37
N SER A 121 1.64 11.03 -14.16
CA SER A 121 2.84 11.81 -14.47
C SER A 121 3.35 12.56 -13.23
N VAL A 122 4.60 13.05 -13.27
CA VAL A 122 5.20 13.81 -12.16
C VAL A 122 4.38 15.07 -11.84
N ASP A 123 3.89 15.78 -12.86
CA ASP A 123 3.09 16.99 -12.67
C ASP A 123 1.72 16.70 -12.06
N GLN A 124 1.09 15.60 -12.49
CA GLN A 124 -0.17 15.13 -11.90
C GLN A 124 0.04 14.68 -10.45
N LEU A 125 1.15 13.99 -10.16
CA LEU A 125 1.52 13.61 -8.79
C LEU A 125 1.70 14.84 -7.91
N ASN A 126 2.43 15.87 -8.36
CA ASN A 126 2.60 17.11 -7.60
C ASN A 126 1.26 17.77 -7.24
N LYS A 127 0.37 17.93 -8.23
CA LYS A 127 -0.98 18.50 -8.01
C LYS A 127 -1.81 17.64 -7.05
N SER A 128 -1.73 16.33 -7.19
CA SER A 128 -2.46 15.40 -6.30
C SER A 128 -1.94 15.45 -4.86
N ILE A 129 -0.61 15.50 -4.67
CA ILE A 129 0.04 15.58 -3.35
C ILE A 129 -0.39 16.87 -2.65
N ASP A 130 -0.31 18.00 -3.34
CA ASP A 130 -0.73 19.31 -2.81
C ASP A 130 -2.19 19.29 -2.36
N SER A 131 -3.10 18.83 -3.23
CA SER A 131 -4.52 18.71 -2.90
C SER A 131 -4.79 17.77 -1.71
N LEU A 132 -4.07 16.64 -1.63
CA LEU A 132 -4.21 15.69 -0.53
C LEU A 132 -3.67 16.25 0.79
N GLU A 133 -2.57 17.00 0.77
CA GLU A 133 -1.98 17.64 1.96
C GLU A 133 -2.87 18.75 2.52
N ILE A 134 -3.49 19.56 1.65
CA ILE A 134 -4.49 20.56 2.04
C ILE A 134 -5.65 19.88 2.76
N LYS A 135 -6.26 18.87 2.12
CA LYS A 135 -7.39 18.10 2.69
C LYS A 135 -7.02 17.42 4.01
N PHE A 136 -5.80 16.89 4.13
CA PHE A 136 -5.29 16.30 5.35
C PHE A 136 -5.18 17.33 6.48
N THR A 137 -4.63 18.50 6.18
CA THR A 137 -4.46 19.60 7.14
C THR A 137 -5.80 20.16 7.61
N GLU A 138 -6.75 20.37 6.67
CA GLU A 138 -8.12 20.77 6.99
C GLU A 138 -8.82 19.75 7.88
N ARG A 139 -8.74 18.46 7.54
CA ARG A 139 -9.33 17.39 8.34
C ARG A 139 -8.75 17.33 9.75
N ARG A 140 -7.43 17.44 9.87
CA ARG A 140 -6.71 17.46 11.15
C ARG A 140 -7.09 18.68 12.00
N SER A 141 -7.19 19.85 11.38
CA SER A 141 -7.61 21.09 12.04
C SER A 141 -9.06 21.00 12.52
N HIS A 142 -9.98 20.56 11.65
CA HIS A 142 -11.39 20.38 11.99
C HIS A 142 -11.58 19.38 13.14
N PHE A 143 -10.83 18.27 13.13
CA PHE A 143 -10.82 17.29 14.21
C PHE A 143 -10.33 17.91 15.52
N SER A 144 -9.19 18.61 15.51
CA SER A 144 -8.65 19.29 16.69
C SER A 144 -9.67 20.27 17.26
N LYS A 145 -10.22 21.15 16.42
CA LYS A 145 -11.18 22.18 16.83
C LYS A 145 -12.48 21.58 17.37
N SER A 146 -13.08 20.62 16.65
CA SER A 146 -14.31 19.94 17.08
C SER A 146 -14.15 19.23 18.44
N TYR A 147 -12.95 18.76 18.75
CA TYR A 147 -12.68 18.08 20.02
C TYR A 147 -12.41 19.07 21.15
N THR A 148 -11.60 20.11 20.91
CA THR A 148 -11.36 21.17 21.89
C THR A 148 -12.66 21.89 22.26
N ASP A 149 -13.53 22.16 21.29
CA ASP A 149 -14.83 22.81 21.53
C ASP A 149 -15.76 21.90 22.35
N LYS A 150 -15.82 20.60 22.05
CA LYS A 150 -16.59 19.62 22.85
C LYS A 150 -16.07 19.49 24.29
N LEU A 151 -14.76 19.52 24.49
CA LEU A 151 -14.17 19.48 25.83
C LEU A 151 -14.50 20.76 26.62
N ASN A 152 -14.33 21.93 26.00
CA ASN A 152 -14.58 23.21 26.65
C ASN A 152 -16.05 23.43 27.02
N LEU A 153 -17.00 22.98 26.19
CA LEU A 153 -18.43 23.04 26.48
C LEU A 153 -18.84 22.14 27.66
N ASN A 154 -18.21 20.96 27.80
CA ASN A 154 -18.49 20.07 28.93
C ASN A 154 -17.89 20.61 30.24
N ILE A 155 -16.70 21.22 30.21
CA ILE A 155 -16.08 21.78 31.43
C ILE A 155 -16.88 22.97 31.97
N LYS A 156 -17.39 23.87 31.12
CA LYS A 156 -18.21 25.01 31.56
C LYS A 156 -19.56 24.61 32.17
N ASN A 157 -20.16 23.52 31.69
CA ASN A 157 -21.47 23.04 32.19
C ASN A 157 -21.37 22.12 33.41
N THR A 158 -20.17 21.78 33.90
CA THR A 158 -19.97 20.85 35.02
C THR A 158 -19.87 21.57 36.39
N TYR A 159 -19.74 22.89 36.42
CA TYR A 159 -19.49 23.65 37.66
C TYR A 159 -20.71 23.82 38.61
N ASP A 160 -21.87 23.25 38.32
CA ASP A 160 -23.05 23.33 39.20
C ASP A 160 -23.57 21.95 39.65
N SER A 161 -22.66 21.03 39.96
CA SER A 161 -22.97 19.66 40.38
C SER A 161 -22.99 19.44 41.90
N THR A 162 -22.84 20.49 42.72
CA THR A 162 -22.72 20.34 44.19
C THR A 162 -24.05 20.13 44.92
N LYS A 163 -25.18 19.97 44.21
CA LYS A 163 -26.45 19.59 44.82
C LYS A 163 -26.70 18.08 44.78
N THR A 164 -26.20 17.44 45.83
CA THR A 164 -26.75 16.26 46.52
C THR A 164 -27.08 15.03 45.68
N VAL A 165 -26.11 14.12 45.52
CA VAL A 165 -26.34 12.70 45.21
C VAL A 165 -26.13 11.92 46.50
N LYS A 166 -27.22 11.42 47.10
CA LYS A 166 -27.23 10.76 48.42
C LYS A 166 -27.63 9.26 48.40
N SER A 167 -27.65 8.58 47.26
CA SER A 167 -27.93 7.13 47.21
C SER A 167 -26.80 6.31 46.55
N LYS A 168 -26.45 5.15 47.11
CA LYS A 168 -25.42 4.24 46.54
C LYS A 168 -25.80 3.67 45.16
N GLU A 169 -27.09 3.57 44.85
CA GLU A 169 -27.59 3.16 43.53
C GLU A 169 -27.32 4.22 42.46
N SER A 170 -27.47 5.50 42.79
CA SER A 170 -27.15 6.60 41.85
C SER A 170 -25.64 6.74 41.61
N GLU A 171 -24.79 6.29 42.54
CA GLU A 171 -23.33 6.32 42.35
C GLU A 171 -22.89 5.37 41.23
N LYS A 172 -23.43 4.15 41.19
CA LYS A 172 -23.11 3.15 40.15
C LYS A 172 -23.54 3.61 38.77
N GLU A 173 -24.74 4.20 38.66
CA GLU A 173 -25.24 4.79 37.40
C GLU A 173 -24.36 5.94 36.90
N ILE A 174 -23.83 6.78 37.80
CA ILE A 174 -22.90 7.86 37.45
C ILE A 174 -21.56 7.28 36.95
N TYR A 175 -21.03 6.24 37.60
CA TYR A 175 -19.81 5.56 37.11
C TYR A 175 -20.04 4.89 35.76
N ASP A 176 -21.15 4.20 35.57
CA ASP A 176 -21.48 3.55 34.30
C ASP A 176 -21.67 4.58 33.18
N PHE A 177 -22.30 5.73 33.47
CA PHE A 177 -22.40 6.86 32.55
C PHE A 177 -21.02 7.42 32.18
N ALA A 178 -20.14 7.61 33.17
CA ALA A 178 -18.78 8.09 32.94
C ALA A 178 -17.95 7.10 32.10
N ILE A 179 -18.04 5.80 32.40
CA ILE A 179 -17.36 4.73 31.66
C ILE A 179 -17.86 4.69 30.21
N ASN A 180 -19.17 4.74 29.99
CA ASN A 180 -19.76 4.77 28.65
C ASN A 180 -19.36 6.03 27.88
N LYS A 181 -19.24 7.18 28.55
CA LYS A 181 -18.75 8.42 27.95
C LYS A 181 -17.27 8.33 27.56
N VAL A 182 -16.43 7.74 28.41
CA VAL A 182 -15.00 7.52 28.12
C VAL A 182 -14.83 6.54 26.95
N ASN A 183 -15.56 5.42 26.96
CA ASN A 183 -15.46 4.41 25.91
C ASN A 183 -15.94 4.93 24.55
N SER A 184 -17.07 5.66 24.51
CA SER A 184 -17.55 6.31 23.28
C SER A 184 -16.55 7.35 22.76
N THR A 185 -15.97 8.16 23.64
CA THR A 185 -14.94 9.14 23.28
C THR A 185 -13.68 8.47 22.75
N LYS A 186 -13.19 7.42 23.42
CA LYS A 186 -12.04 6.63 22.99
C LYS A 186 -12.27 6.00 21.61
N SER A 187 -13.47 5.48 21.36
CA SER A 187 -13.85 4.92 20.05
C SER A 187 -13.80 5.97 18.95
N ILE A 188 -14.37 7.17 19.19
CA ILE A 188 -14.34 8.29 18.24
C ILE A 188 -12.90 8.76 17.98
N LEU A 189 -12.08 8.89 19.02
CA LEU A 189 -10.67 9.29 18.88
C LEU A 189 -9.88 8.26 18.08
N LYS A 190 -10.11 6.96 18.34
CA LYS A 190 -9.47 5.88 17.59
C LYS A 190 -9.87 5.91 16.12
N SER A 191 -11.17 6.00 15.82
CA SER A 191 -11.68 6.09 14.45
C SER A 191 -11.10 7.29 13.68
N ASN A 192 -11.01 8.46 14.30
CA ASN A 192 -10.40 9.65 13.67
C ASN A 192 -8.88 9.52 13.52
N SER A 193 -8.18 8.94 14.50
CA SER A 193 -6.76 8.65 14.40
C SER A 193 -6.47 7.71 13.22
N ASP A 194 -7.31 6.69 13.05
CA ASP A 194 -7.19 5.72 11.96
C ASP A 194 -7.54 6.36 10.59
N ASP A 195 -8.52 7.26 10.51
CA ASP A 195 -8.80 8.09 9.30
C ASP A 195 -7.60 8.96 8.91
N LEU A 196 -6.97 9.65 9.88
CA LEU A 196 -5.79 10.46 9.62
C LEU A 196 -4.59 9.61 9.17
N LYS A 197 -4.35 8.45 9.81
CA LYS A 197 -3.30 7.52 9.38
C LYS A 197 -3.55 7.00 7.97
N TYR A 198 -4.79 6.67 7.64
CA TYR A 198 -5.17 6.22 6.30
C TYR A 198 -4.89 7.29 5.24
N ARG A 199 -5.31 8.54 5.49
CA ARG A 199 -5.03 9.68 4.60
C ARG A 199 -3.54 9.94 4.43
N GLN A 200 -2.78 9.87 5.52
CA GLN A 200 -1.32 9.98 5.47
C GLN A 200 -0.70 8.87 4.62
N SER A 201 -1.20 7.63 4.72
CA SER A 201 -0.74 6.51 3.89
C SER A 201 -0.97 6.78 2.40
N ILE A 202 -2.10 7.38 2.02
CA ILE A 202 -2.37 7.77 0.63
C ILE A 202 -1.37 8.83 0.16
N ILE A 203 -1.12 9.88 0.95
CA ILE A 203 -0.12 10.90 0.62
C ILE A 203 1.27 10.27 0.44
N ASN A 204 1.65 9.39 1.37
CA ASN A 204 2.93 8.69 1.30
C ASN A 204 3.06 7.86 0.03
N ARG A 205 2.00 7.18 -0.42
CA ARG A 205 1.99 6.41 -1.69
C ARG A 205 2.25 7.30 -2.92
N HIS A 206 1.68 8.49 -2.96
CA HIS A 206 1.93 9.44 -4.06
C HIS A 206 3.37 9.97 -4.02
N LYS A 207 3.89 10.30 -2.83
CA LYS A 207 5.29 10.72 -2.64
C LYS A 207 6.29 9.61 -2.98
N ILE A 208 5.97 8.34 -2.67
CA ILE A 208 6.77 7.17 -3.04
C ILE A 208 6.94 7.13 -4.56
N GLU A 209 5.86 7.19 -5.34
CA GLU A 209 5.96 7.11 -6.81
C GLU A 209 6.70 8.31 -7.39
N TRP A 210 6.51 9.49 -6.81
CA TRP A 210 7.24 10.69 -7.19
C TRP A 210 8.75 10.46 -7.04
N HIS A 211 9.21 10.03 -5.86
CA HIS A 211 10.62 9.74 -5.62
C HIS A 211 11.12 8.53 -6.43
N ARG A 212 10.27 7.52 -6.70
CA ARG A 212 10.60 6.34 -7.50
C ARG A 212 11.10 6.72 -8.88
N LYS A 213 10.39 7.63 -9.56
CA LYS A 213 10.72 8.04 -10.93
C LYS A 213 12.12 8.68 -11.01
N TYR A 214 12.48 9.53 -10.04
CA TYR A 214 13.82 10.15 -9.97
C TYR A 214 14.89 9.17 -9.49
N SER A 215 14.57 8.37 -8.46
CA SER A 215 15.49 7.39 -7.88
C SER A 215 15.90 6.35 -8.93
N LEU A 216 14.98 5.90 -9.79
CA LEU A 216 15.26 4.97 -10.88
C LEU A 216 16.22 5.55 -11.93
N ALA A 217 16.05 6.82 -12.30
CA ALA A 217 16.97 7.49 -13.23
C ALA A 217 18.40 7.57 -12.66
N PHE A 218 18.53 7.91 -11.37
CA PHE A 218 19.82 7.89 -10.68
C PHE A 218 20.40 6.48 -10.56
N ALA A 219 19.55 5.48 -10.32
CA ALA A 219 19.96 4.08 -10.23
C ALA A 219 20.64 3.60 -11.52
N CYS A 220 20.11 3.98 -12.70
CA CYS A 220 20.72 3.64 -13.98
C CYS A 220 22.16 4.16 -14.10
N ILE A 221 22.43 5.38 -13.64
CA ILE A 221 23.78 5.97 -13.66
C ILE A 221 24.71 5.19 -12.72
N ILE A 222 24.26 4.91 -11.49
CA ILE A 222 25.04 4.18 -10.49
C ILE A 222 25.38 2.77 -10.97
N LEU A 223 24.39 2.03 -11.50
CA LEU A 223 24.56 0.68 -12.03
C LEU A 223 25.45 0.66 -13.28
N PHE A 224 25.37 1.68 -14.13
CA PHE A 224 26.27 1.83 -15.26
C PHE A 224 27.73 1.99 -14.82
N ILE A 225 28.00 2.83 -13.82
CA ILE A 225 29.35 3.01 -13.26
C ILE A 225 29.88 1.70 -12.66
N ILE A 226 29.03 0.96 -11.95
CA ILE A 226 29.38 -0.35 -11.38
C ILE A 226 29.70 -1.35 -12.50
N GLY A 227 28.86 -1.44 -13.54
CA GLY A 227 29.09 -2.34 -14.67
C GLY A 227 30.37 -2.00 -15.44
N ALA A 228 30.58 -0.71 -15.73
CA ALA A 228 31.77 -0.23 -16.44
C ALA A 228 33.06 -0.51 -15.64
N SER A 229 33.06 -0.22 -14.34
CA SER A 229 34.21 -0.48 -13.48
C SER A 229 34.49 -1.98 -13.27
N LEU A 230 33.47 -2.82 -13.14
CA LEU A 230 33.68 -4.27 -13.02
C LEU A 230 34.17 -4.89 -14.34
N GLY A 231 33.68 -4.40 -15.48
CA GLY A 231 34.06 -4.86 -16.80
C GLY A 231 35.51 -4.54 -17.17
N SER A 232 36.00 -3.33 -16.83
CA SER A 232 37.40 -2.95 -17.05
C SER A 232 38.38 -3.70 -16.14
N ILE A 233 37.96 -4.02 -14.92
CA ILE A 233 38.82 -4.64 -13.90
C ILE A 233 39.00 -6.14 -14.12
N ILE A 234 37.93 -6.89 -14.39
CA ILE A 234 37.93 -8.36 -14.38
C ILE A 234 38.24 -8.88 -15.79
N ARG A 235 39.49 -8.68 -16.23
CA ARG A 235 39.96 -9.06 -17.58
C ARG A 235 40.53 -10.49 -17.66
N LYS A 236 40.66 -11.19 -16.52
CA LYS A 236 41.30 -12.54 -16.39
C LYS A 236 40.33 -13.72 -16.24
N GLY A 237 39.01 -13.48 -16.27
CA GLY A 237 37.99 -14.51 -16.43
C GLY A 237 37.18 -14.15 -17.67
N GLY A 238 36.74 -15.13 -18.46
CA GLY A 238 35.97 -14.86 -19.69
C GLY A 238 34.80 -13.89 -19.48
N PHE A 239 34.29 -13.34 -20.59
CA PHE A 239 33.29 -12.26 -20.62
C PHE A 239 32.08 -12.44 -19.67
N GLY A 240 31.73 -13.68 -19.28
CA GLY A 240 30.63 -13.98 -18.38
C GLY A 240 30.83 -13.60 -16.89
N VAL A 241 32.05 -13.53 -16.36
CA VAL A 241 32.26 -13.27 -14.91
C VAL A 241 31.83 -11.85 -14.49
N PRO A 242 32.22 -10.77 -15.18
CA PRO A 242 31.73 -9.42 -14.87
C PRO A 242 30.20 -9.28 -15.01
N VAL A 243 29.63 -9.95 -16.02
CA VAL A 243 28.19 -9.93 -16.28
C VAL A 243 27.42 -10.60 -15.14
N LEU A 244 27.84 -11.79 -14.69
CA LEU A 244 27.21 -12.51 -13.59
C LEU A 244 27.20 -11.67 -12.30
N ILE A 245 28.34 -11.05 -11.97
CA ILE A 245 28.45 -10.18 -10.78
C ILE A 245 27.53 -8.96 -10.91
N SER A 246 27.42 -8.39 -12.11
CA SER A 246 26.52 -7.24 -12.36
C SER A 246 25.05 -7.61 -12.15
N ILE A 247 24.62 -8.80 -12.60
CA ILE A 247 23.26 -9.30 -12.38
C ILE A 247 22.97 -9.48 -10.88
N ILE A 248 23.91 -10.05 -10.13
CA ILE A 248 23.75 -10.24 -8.67
C ILE A 248 23.61 -8.88 -7.97
N LEU A 249 24.43 -7.89 -8.33
CA LEU A 249 24.34 -6.54 -7.77
C LEU A 249 23.05 -5.83 -8.15
N PHE A 250 22.54 -6.03 -9.37
CA PHE A 250 21.24 -5.51 -9.79
C PHE A 250 20.09 -6.10 -8.96
N VAL A 251 20.08 -7.41 -8.75
CA VAL A 251 19.09 -8.07 -7.89
C VAL A 251 19.18 -7.55 -6.46
N LEU A 252 20.39 -7.43 -5.89
CA LEU A 252 20.59 -6.89 -4.55
C LEU A 252 20.06 -5.46 -4.42
N PHE A 253 20.34 -4.61 -5.41
CA PHE A 253 19.82 -3.25 -5.49
C PHE A 253 18.28 -3.22 -5.52
N HIS A 254 17.66 -4.09 -6.33
CA HIS A 254 16.21 -4.19 -6.41
C HIS A 254 15.57 -4.64 -5.09
N VAL A 255 16.15 -5.65 -4.43
CA VAL A 255 15.67 -6.11 -3.11
C VAL A 255 15.76 -4.99 -2.07
N LEU A 256 16.85 -4.21 -2.05
CA LEU A 256 16.98 -3.07 -1.14
C LEU A 256 15.93 -1.98 -1.39
N ASN A 257 15.63 -1.68 -2.66
CA ASN A 257 14.55 -0.75 -2.98
C ASN A 257 13.17 -1.28 -2.56
N MET A 258 12.90 -2.57 -2.74
CA MET A 258 11.65 -3.20 -2.29
C MET A 258 11.48 -3.10 -0.78
N ILE A 259 12.57 -3.27 -0.02
CA ILE A 259 12.53 -3.11 1.44
C ILE A 259 12.31 -1.65 1.82
N GLY A 260 13.02 -0.71 1.21
CA GLY A 260 12.81 0.72 1.41
C GLY A 260 11.35 1.14 1.14
N GLU A 261 10.78 0.68 0.03
CA GLU A 261 9.38 0.90 -0.32
C GLU A 261 8.42 0.32 0.73
N LYS A 262 8.70 -0.90 1.23
CA LYS A 262 7.90 -1.54 2.28
C LYS A 262 7.94 -0.77 3.60
N SER A 263 9.12 -0.31 4.03
CA SER A 263 9.28 0.47 5.26
C SER A 263 8.51 1.79 5.22
N VAL A 264 8.44 2.47 4.06
CA VAL A 264 7.62 3.68 3.92
C VAL A 264 6.12 3.34 3.95
N LYS A 265 5.69 2.24 3.33
CA LYS A 265 4.28 1.80 3.38
C LYS A 265 3.82 1.48 4.80
N GLU A 266 4.70 0.92 5.62
CA GLU A 266 4.49 0.69 7.05
C GLU A 266 4.59 1.98 7.90
N SER A 267 4.85 3.13 7.27
CA SER A 267 5.01 4.45 7.91
C SER A 267 6.13 4.49 8.97
N THR A 268 7.15 3.64 8.82
CA THR A 268 8.33 3.62 9.71
C THR A 268 9.41 4.59 9.24
N LEU A 269 9.51 4.79 7.92
CA LEU A 269 10.44 5.72 7.27
C LEU A 269 9.69 6.77 6.44
N LEU A 270 10.35 7.92 6.24
CA LEU A 270 9.85 8.96 5.34
C LEU A 270 9.95 8.51 3.87
N PRO A 271 9.05 8.95 2.97
CA PRO A 271 9.11 8.58 1.55
C PRO A 271 10.44 8.88 0.87
N PHE A 272 11.10 9.97 1.24
CA PHE A 272 12.42 10.32 0.75
C PHE A 272 13.47 9.30 1.19
N GLU A 273 13.54 8.99 2.49
CA GLU A 273 14.56 8.09 3.04
C GLU A 273 14.45 6.69 2.46
N GLY A 274 13.23 6.13 2.40
CA GLY A 274 13.02 4.76 1.92
C GLY A 274 13.31 4.59 0.43
N MET A 275 12.92 5.55 -0.42
CA MET A 275 13.08 5.42 -1.88
C MET A 275 14.50 5.74 -2.37
N TRP A 276 15.29 6.48 -1.58
CA TRP A 276 16.68 6.81 -1.90
C TRP A 276 17.70 5.93 -1.18
N LEU A 277 17.25 5.09 -0.25
CA LEU A 277 18.09 4.22 0.57
C LEU A 277 19.06 3.38 -0.27
N ALA A 278 18.58 2.71 -1.31
CA ALA A 278 19.43 1.88 -2.16
C ALA A 278 20.46 2.72 -2.93
N ASN A 279 20.07 3.90 -3.41
CA ASN A 279 20.97 4.82 -4.12
C ASN A 279 22.07 5.34 -3.19
N PHE A 280 21.74 5.77 -1.98
CA PHE A 280 22.74 6.23 -1.01
C PHE A 280 23.71 5.14 -0.59
N LEU A 281 23.28 3.87 -0.60
CA LEU A 281 24.16 2.75 -0.30
C LEU A 281 25.08 2.40 -1.49
N PHE A 282 24.55 2.39 -2.71
CA PHE A 282 25.29 1.99 -3.91
C PHE A 282 26.14 3.12 -4.52
N PHE A 283 25.81 4.39 -4.27
CA PHE A 283 26.56 5.53 -4.76
C PHE A 283 28.03 5.54 -4.28
N PRO A 284 28.35 5.52 -2.97
CA PRO A 284 29.74 5.49 -2.51
C PRO A 284 30.46 4.22 -2.96
N LEU A 285 29.75 3.08 -3.01
CA LEU A 285 30.28 1.83 -3.56
C LEU A 285 30.74 2.00 -5.02
N SER A 286 29.89 2.57 -5.86
CA SER A 286 30.17 2.80 -7.28
C SER A 286 31.38 3.71 -7.48
N MET A 287 31.51 4.76 -6.65
CA MET A 287 32.63 5.70 -6.71
C MET A 287 33.95 5.07 -6.27
N ILE A 288 33.93 4.24 -5.21
CA ILE A 288 35.10 3.49 -4.74
C ILE A 288 35.55 2.47 -5.79
N LEU A 289 34.60 1.75 -6.41
CA LEU A 289 34.88 0.80 -7.49
C LEU A 289 35.49 1.50 -8.69
N LEU A 290 34.96 2.66 -9.08
CA LEU A 290 35.47 3.46 -10.19
C LEU A 290 36.91 3.93 -9.92
N SER A 291 37.20 4.50 -8.75
CA SER A 291 38.56 4.94 -8.38
C SER A 291 39.56 3.78 -8.35
N LYS A 292 39.13 2.61 -7.88
CA LYS A 292 39.98 1.41 -7.82
C LYS A 292 40.15 0.72 -9.16
N SER A 293 39.29 0.97 -10.15
CA SER A 293 39.52 0.52 -11.52
C SER A 293 40.81 1.10 -12.11
N ASN A 294 41.22 2.29 -11.67
CA ASN A 294 42.42 2.96 -12.18
C ASN A 294 43.70 2.60 -11.43
N ASN A 295 43.61 2.03 -10.21
CA ASN A 295 44.77 1.76 -9.37
C ASN A 295 44.94 0.24 -9.17
N ASN A 296 46.12 -0.31 -9.48
CA ASN A 296 46.48 -1.75 -9.49
C ASN A 296 46.45 -2.48 -8.11
N TYR A 297 45.46 -2.23 -7.26
CA TYR A 297 45.32 -2.87 -5.94
C TYR A 297 44.45 -4.14 -5.99
N SER A 298 44.66 -5.07 -5.06
CA SER A 298 43.91 -6.34 -4.95
C SER A 298 42.40 -6.12 -4.72
N ILE A 299 41.62 -6.38 -5.77
CA ILE A 299 40.19 -6.09 -5.89
C ILE A 299 39.30 -6.98 -5.01
N LYS A 300 39.69 -8.25 -4.82
CA LYS A 300 38.86 -9.25 -4.09
C LYS A 300 38.51 -8.78 -2.68
N GLN A 301 39.47 -8.18 -1.96
CA GLN A 301 39.22 -7.66 -0.60
C GLN A 301 38.29 -6.45 -0.58
N THR A 302 38.32 -5.58 -1.60
CA THR A 302 37.46 -4.40 -1.63
C THR A 302 36.01 -4.78 -1.90
N ILE A 303 35.78 -5.68 -2.86
CA ILE A 303 34.42 -6.15 -3.18
C ILE A 303 33.85 -6.89 -1.97
N ILE A 304 34.63 -7.78 -1.35
CA ILE A 304 34.19 -8.54 -0.16
C ILE A 304 33.86 -7.59 1.00
N VAL A 305 34.71 -6.60 1.32
CA VAL A 305 34.44 -5.65 2.41
C VAL A 305 33.21 -4.79 2.12
N SER A 306 33.02 -4.36 0.87
CA SER A 306 31.89 -3.51 0.51
C SER A 306 30.57 -4.29 0.47
N LEU A 307 30.61 -5.55 0.01
CA LEU A 307 29.47 -6.46 0.02
C LEU A 307 29.12 -6.88 1.46
N LEU A 308 30.13 -7.12 2.30
CA LEU A 308 29.94 -7.33 3.74
C LEU A 308 29.26 -6.13 4.37
N PHE A 309 29.69 -4.90 4.09
CA PHE A 309 29.06 -3.69 4.60
C PHE A 309 27.58 -3.57 4.19
N ILE A 310 27.25 -3.88 2.94
CA ILE A 310 25.87 -3.87 2.43
C ILE A 310 25.01 -4.94 3.11
N VAL A 311 25.52 -6.16 3.24
CA VAL A 311 24.83 -7.27 3.92
C VAL A 311 24.65 -6.95 5.41
N SER A 312 25.65 -6.33 6.03
CA SER A 312 25.58 -5.82 7.39
C SER A 312 24.41 -4.84 7.51
N PHE A 313 24.40 -3.79 6.68
CA PHE A 313 23.38 -2.74 6.70
C PHE A 313 21.97 -3.33 6.49
N PHE A 314 21.88 -4.32 5.59
CA PHE A 314 20.65 -5.08 5.31
C PHE A 314 20.13 -5.84 6.54
N VAL A 315 21.01 -6.56 7.24
CA VAL A 315 20.67 -7.26 8.49
C VAL A 315 20.19 -6.25 9.53
N SER A 316 20.87 -5.12 9.68
CA SER A 316 20.47 -4.09 10.63
C SER A 316 19.09 -3.48 10.35
N LEU A 317 18.70 -3.39 9.08
CA LEU A 317 17.40 -2.83 8.69
C LEU A 317 16.24 -3.82 8.92
N ILE A 318 16.51 -5.13 8.88
CA ILE A 318 15.53 -6.18 9.16
C ILE A 318 15.30 -6.37 10.67
N PHE A 319 16.33 -6.20 11.50
CA PHE A 319 16.26 -6.52 12.94
C PHE A 319 15.90 -5.35 13.88
N GLY A 320 15.63 -4.14 13.35
CA GLY A 320 15.06 -3.02 14.13
C GLY A 320 16.06 -2.11 14.86
N ARG A 321 15.60 -0.88 15.16
CA ARG A 321 16.41 0.31 15.50
C ARG A 321 17.19 0.25 16.81
N ASP A 322 16.77 -0.57 17.78
CA ASP A 322 17.35 -0.55 19.13
C ASP A 322 18.76 -1.17 19.19
N ASN A 323 19.13 -1.97 18.20
CA ASN A 323 20.48 -2.53 18.04
C ASN A 323 21.35 -1.74 17.05
N PHE A 324 20.80 -0.71 16.39
CA PHE A 324 21.44 -0.01 15.26
C PHE A 324 22.69 0.78 15.68
N ILE A 325 22.62 1.54 16.75
CA ILE A 325 23.70 2.44 17.18
C ILE A 325 24.88 1.64 17.74
N ASP A 326 24.61 0.67 18.61
CA ASP A 326 25.66 -0.16 19.23
C ASP A 326 26.38 -1.04 18.20
N TRP A 327 25.65 -1.53 17.20
CA TRP A 327 26.21 -2.34 16.12
C TRP A 327 26.93 -1.49 15.06
N TYR A 328 26.41 -0.31 14.71
CA TYR A 328 27.07 0.67 13.82
C TYR A 328 28.39 1.19 14.42
N ILE A 329 28.42 1.49 15.73
CA ILE A 329 29.63 1.89 16.43
C ILE A 329 30.66 0.76 16.44
N SER A 330 30.26 -0.48 16.76
CA SER A 330 31.17 -1.65 16.73
C SER A 330 31.80 -1.87 15.36
N ILE A 331 31.03 -1.66 14.29
CA ILE A 331 31.51 -1.81 12.91
C ILE A 331 32.36 -0.63 12.46
N MET A 332 32.04 0.59 12.86
CA MET A 332 32.91 1.74 12.63
C MET A 332 34.26 1.55 13.31
N PHE A 333 34.28 1.04 14.54
CA PHE A 333 35.52 0.67 15.23
C PHE A 333 36.26 -0.49 14.54
N ALA A 334 35.56 -1.48 13.98
CA ALA A 334 36.18 -2.57 13.23
C ALA A 334 36.80 -2.09 11.90
N ILE A 335 36.12 -1.20 11.17
CA ILE A 335 36.60 -0.62 9.90
C ILE A 335 37.76 0.34 10.15
N ILE A 336 37.65 1.21 11.16
CA ILE A 336 38.74 2.11 11.58
C ILE A 336 39.93 1.27 12.05
N GLY A 337 39.71 0.23 12.86
CA GLY A 337 40.75 -0.69 13.31
C GLY A 337 41.42 -1.44 12.15
N TYR A 338 40.66 -1.86 11.14
CA TYR A 338 41.20 -2.50 9.94
C TYR A 338 41.99 -1.52 9.06
N LEU A 339 41.50 -0.29 8.87
CA LEU A 339 42.19 0.76 8.12
C LEU A 339 43.48 1.19 8.81
N ILE A 340 43.46 1.36 10.14
CA ILE A 340 44.65 1.66 10.95
C ILE A 340 45.64 0.50 10.92
N GLY A 341 45.17 -0.74 11.09
CA GLY A 341 46.03 -1.94 11.03
C GLY A 341 46.69 -2.11 9.67
N ARG A 342 45.97 -1.80 8.57
CA ARG A 342 46.51 -1.85 7.22
C ARG A 342 47.45 -0.68 6.92
N ALA A 343 47.17 0.53 7.42
CA ALA A 343 48.07 1.68 7.31
C ALA A 343 49.39 1.43 8.07
N LEU A 344 49.30 0.83 9.27
CA LEU A 344 50.47 0.41 10.05
C LEU A 344 51.24 -0.74 9.39
N TYR A 345 50.56 -1.69 8.74
CA TYR A 345 51.20 -2.76 7.97
C TYR A 345 51.99 -2.21 6.78
N ILE A 346 51.41 -1.27 6.03
CA ILE A 346 52.05 -0.64 4.86
C ILE A 346 53.23 0.26 5.29
N LYS A 347 53.13 0.94 6.45
CA LYS A 347 54.15 1.89 6.91
C LYS A 347 55.28 1.25 7.76
N TYR A 348 55.01 0.15 8.47
CA TYR A 348 55.95 -0.44 9.44
C TYR A 348 56.17 -1.96 9.30
N GLY A 349 55.57 -2.64 8.29
CA GLY A 349 55.83 -4.05 8.00
C GLY A 349 55.30 -5.08 9.02
N TYR A 350 54.54 -4.65 10.04
CA TYR A 350 54.09 -5.52 11.14
C TYR A 350 52.87 -6.37 10.77
N LYS A 351 53.06 -7.68 10.57
CA LYS A 351 51.99 -8.66 10.28
C LYS A 351 51.12 -8.91 11.52
N ILE A 352 50.15 -8.04 11.79
CA ILE A 352 49.19 -8.23 12.88
C ILE A 352 48.17 -9.31 12.44
N SER A 353 48.15 -10.45 13.14
CA SER A 353 47.14 -11.50 12.93
C SER A 353 45.77 -10.98 13.36
N LEU A 354 44.92 -10.71 12.36
CA LEU A 354 43.53 -10.28 12.49
C LEU A 354 42.71 -11.13 13.47
N GLU A 355 43.02 -12.41 13.57
CA GLU A 355 42.34 -13.38 14.43
C GLU A 355 42.50 -13.06 15.93
N LYS A 356 43.68 -12.59 16.35
CA LYS A 356 43.92 -12.19 17.76
C LYS A 356 43.21 -10.89 18.12
N THR A 357 43.11 -9.94 17.19
CA THR A 357 42.46 -8.65 17.43
C THR A 357 40.94 -8.79 17.46
N VAL A 358 40.37 -9.57 16.54
CA VAL A 358 38.92 -9.87 16.51
C VAL A 358 38.50 -10.67 17.74
N ASN A 359 39.28 -11.69 18.17
CA ASN A 359 38.98 -12.43 19.40
C ASN A 359 39.07 -11.57 20.65
N LYS A 360 39.99 -10.60 20.70
CA LYS A 360 40.12 -9.68 21.84
C LYS A 360 38.97 -8.68 21.90
N ILE A 361 38.49 -8.20 20.75
CA ILE A 361 37.32 -7.31 20.65
C ILE A 361 36.03 -8.06 20.98
N ASN A 362 35.85 -9.29 20.48
CA ASN A 362 34.70 -10.12 20.83
C ASN A 362 34.65 -10.44 22.33
N ASN A 363 35.80 -10.74 22.96
CA ASN A 363 35.86 -10.93 24.41
C ASN A 363 35.55 -9.66 25.22
N LEU A 364 35.89 -8.48 24.70
CA LEU A 364 35.57 -7.20 25.34
C LEU A 364 34.08 -6.83 25.20
N ILE A 365 33.48 -7.13 24.05
CA ILE A 365 32.03 -6.95 23.81
C ILE A 365 31.22 -7.96 24.67
N PHE A 366 31.67 -9.21 24.76
CA PHE A 366 31.03 -10.24 25.59
C PHE A 366 31.09 -9.89 27.09
N LYS A 367 32.24 -9.40 27.60
CA LYS A 367 32.36 -8.88 28.97
C LYS A 367 31.45 -7.68 29.26
N ARG A 368 31.26 -6.81 28.26
CA ARG A 368 30.41 -5.62 28.41
C ARG A 368 28.92 -5.96 28.45
N ASN A 369 28.48 -7.03 27.79
CA ASN A 369 27.10 -7.52 27.84
C ASN A 369 26.79 -8.29 29.14
N LEU A 370 27.77 -9.01 29.71
CA LEU A 370 27.63 -9.64 31.04
C LEU A 370 27.50 -8.63 32.19
N ASN A 371 28.19 -7.49 32.11
CA ASN A 371 28.08 -6.42 33.11
C ASN A 371 26.80 -5.57 32.98
N LYS A 372 25.97 -5.79 31.95
CA LYS A 372 24.64 -5.16 31.81
C LYS A 372 23.51 -6.05 32.33
N SER A 373 23.77 -7.33 32.65
CA SER A 373 22.80 -8.30 33.15
C SER A 373 22.95 -8.64 34.64
N GLN A 374 23.86 -7.95 35.35
CA GLN A 374 23.89 -7.81 36.81
C GLN A 374 23.55 -6.37 37.15
#